data_AF-A0A969JYR2-F1
#
_entry.id   AF-A0A969JYR2-F1
#
_cell.length_a   1.000
_cell.length_b   1.000
_cell.length_c   1.000
_cell.angle_alpha   90.00
_cell.angle_beta   90.00
_cell.angle_gamma   90.00
#
_symmetry.space_group_name_H-M   'P 1'
#
loop_
_entity.id
_entity.type
_entity.pdbx_description
1 polymer ?
#
loop_
_entity_poly.entity_id
_entity_poly.type
_entity_poly.pdbx_seq_one_letter_code
_entity_poly.pdbx_strand_id
1 'polypeptide(L)'
;MARPKSAPTRTPRKADPPPPPSPPTWDERLIQGLTPYRMELMGGLLFMMAALLLLALLTLPDTGCPGVSICIFREAFGWGVYPLLLTVMAMGIHLTLRKVGRPYHIHPTQVIGFELILLTLLPLSFIISGATLTTAYAGHGGGLLGWALSAPLLDFFGPILTGIFYLCLLVWGGCLITQVSWEDILQALNHLSNRLWRLSQELSPPKQIPTVTAKPLTPQTAVAPPKINMRPVVVEEASSQMELELETAVPLHRSKKLPPFTLLEEGHISPLSDDDVDEKSASSKKRWLTLACLLK
;
A
#
# COMPACT_ATOMS: atom_id res chain seq x y z
N MET A 1 -39.50 87.96 -41.95
CA MET A 1 -39.22 86.51 -41.83
C MET A 1 -37.71 86.31 -41.91
N ALA A 2 -37.05 86.05 -40.77
CA ALA A 2 -35.60 85.89 -40.70
C ALA A 2 -35.21 84.42 -40.98
N ARG A 3 -34.29 84.21 -41.93
CA ARG A 3 -33.73 82.89 -42.28
C ARG A 3 -32.92 82.31 -41.10
N PRO A 4 -33.08 81.03 -40.74
CA PRO A 4 -32.21 80.40 -39.75
C PRO A 4 -30.81 80.16 -40.34
N LYS A 5 -29.80 80.48 -39.54
CA LYS A 5 -28.37 80.34 -39.84
C LYS A 5 -27.99 78.86 -39.74
N SER A 6 -27.54 78.26 -40.84
CA SER A 6 -27.10 76.87 -40.91
C SER A 6 -25.87 76.64 -40.02
N ALA A 7 -25.94 75.62 -39.17
CA ALA A 7 -24.84 75.18 -38.31
C ALA A 7 -23.68 74.60 -39.13
N PRO A 8 -22.41 74.80 -38.71
CA PRO A 8 -21.26 74.27 -39.45
C PRO A 8 -21.10 72.76 -39.19
N THR A 9 -21.04 72.00 -40.28
CA THR A 9 -20.68 70.57 -40.29
C THR A 9 -19.28 70.38 -39.68
N ARG A 10 -19.19 69.69 -38.54
CA ARG A 10 -17.91 69.27 -37.95
C ARG A 10 -17.33 68.14 -38.78
N THR A 11 -16.15 68.37 -39.37
CA THR A 11 -15.35 67.34 -40.02
C THR A 11 -14.82 66.33 -38.98
N PRO A 12 -14.73 65.03 -39.32
CA PRO A 12 -14.25 64.01 -38.40
C PRO A 12 -12.76 64.22 -38.15
N ARG A 13 -12.38 64.37 -36.89
CA ARG A 13 -10.99 64.46 -36.45
C ARG A 13 -10.32 63.12 -36.76
N LYS A 14 -9.35 63.14 -37.68
CA LYS A 14 -8.48 61.99 -37.98
C LYS A 14 -7.86 61.54 -36.66
N ALA A 15 -8.16 60.30 -36.23
CA ALA A 15 -7.54 59.72 -35.06
C ALA A 15 -6.04 59.56 -35.35
N ASP A 16 -5.20 60.06 -34.44
CA ASP A 16 -3.76 59.90 -34.55
C ASP A 16 -3.40 58.40 -34.51
N PRO A 17 -2.39 57.95 -35.29
CA PRO A 17 -1.94 56.56 -35.23
C PRO A 17 -1.45 56.22 -33.81
N PRO A 18 -1.72 54.99 -33.31
CA PRO A 18 -1.29 54.59 -31.99
C PRO A 18 0.24 54.72 -31.87
N PRO A 19 0.75 55.17 -30.70
CA PRO A 19 2.20 55.29 -30.50
C PRO A 19 2.88 53.93 -30.68
N PRO A 20 4.12 53.92 -31.23
CA PRO A 20 4.86 52.68 -31.40
C PRO A 20 5.09 52.01 -30.03
N PRO A 21 5.06 50.67 -29.96
CA PRO A 21 5.31 49.95 -28.71
C PRO A 21 6.69 50.32 -28.16
N SER A 22 6.77 50.51 -26.84
CA SER A 22 8.03 50.78 -26.13
C SER A 22 9.05 49.66 -26.39
N PRO A 23 10.35 49.98 -26.53
CA PRO A 23 11.37 48.95 -26.72
C PRO A 23 11.38 47.99 -25.53
N PRO A 24 11.50 46.66 -25.77
CA PRO A 24 11.43 45.67 -24.71
C PRO A 24 12.58 45.86 -23.72
N THR A 25 12.24 45.90 -22.44
CA THR A 25 13.19 45.99 -21.33
C THR A 25 13.97 44.67 -21.17
N TRP A 26 15.10 44.70 -20.45
CA TRP A 26 16.02 43.55 -20.36
C TRP A 26 15.39 42.31 -19.72
N ASP A 27 14.44 42.53 -18.80
CA ASP A 27 13.63 41.52 -18.13
C ASP A 27 12.67 40.83 -19.10
N GLU A 28 12.01 41.59 -19.98
CA GLU A 28 11.13 41.02 -21.02
C GLU A 28 11.89 40.17 -22.02
N ARG A 29 13.11 40.57 -22.40
CA ARG A 29 13.97 39.73 -23.25
C ARG A 29 14.37 38.43 -22.54
N LEU A 30 14.67 38.50 -21.26
CA LEU A 30 15.02 37.33 -20.45
C LEU A 30 13.83 36.39 -20.30
N ILE A 31 12.66 36.92 -19.92
CA ILE A 31 11.42 36.14 -19.78
C ILE A 31 11.04 35.50 -21.12
N GLN A 32 11.06 36.26 -22.22
CA GLN A 32 10.77 35.71 -23.55
C GLN A 32 11.77 34.61 -23.96
N GLY A 33 13.05 34.74 -23.59
CA GLY A 33 14.07 33.72 -23.81
C GLY A 33 13.88 32.45 -22.96
N LEU A 34 13.43 32.58 -21.70
CA LEU A 34 13.20 31.44 -20.79
C LEU A 34 11.84 30.77 -20.98
N THR A 35 10.83 31.50 -21.45
CA THR A 35 9.48 30.99 -21.69
C THR A 35 9.45 29.66 -22.47
N PRO A 36 10.22 29.47 -23.56
CA PRO A 36 10.23 28.19 -24.29
C PRO A 36 10.94 27.04 -23.55
N TYR A 37 11.75 27.32 -22.53
CA TYR A 37 12.49 26.30 -21.75
C TYR A 37 11.93 26.10 -20.33
N ARG A 38 10.85 26.79 -19.97
CA ARG A 38 10.25 26.74 -18.61
C ARG A 38 9.98 25.32 -18.11
N MET A 39 9.47 24.44 -18.98
CA MET A 39 9.11 23.07 -18.59
C MET A 39 10.36 22.20 -18.36
N GLU A 40 11.41 22.42 -19.15
CA GLU A 40 12.70 21.72 -18.97
C GLU A 40 13.40 22.18 -17.70
N LEU A 41 13.38 23.48 -17.41
CA LEU A 41 13.93 24.04 -16.17
C LEU A 41 13.18 23.53 -14.94
N MET A 42 11.85 23.48 -14.98
CA MET A 42 11.06 22.90 -13.88
C MET A 42 11.33 21.40 -13.71
N GLY A 43 11.42 20.64 -14.82
CA GLY A 43 11.76 19.22 -14.77
C GLY A 43 13.15 18.96 -14.21
N GLY A 44 14.15 19.73 -14.67
CA GLY A 44 15.53 19.63 -14.22
C GLY A 44 15.70 20.04 -12.76
N LEU A 45 15.03 21.12 -12.32
CA LEU A 45 15.00 21.55 -10.93
C LEU A 45 14.33 20.49 -10.03
N LEU A 46 13.21 19.92 -10.48
CA LEU A 46 12.51 18.86 -9.76
C LEU A 46 13.38 17.60 -9.62
N PHE A 47 14.04 17.19 -10.71
CA PHE A 47 14.99 16.07 -10.71
C PHE A 47 16.15 16.33 -9.73
N MET A 48 16.76 17.51 -9.79
CA MET A 48 17.88 17.87 -8.95
C MET A 48 17.49 17.91 -7.46
N MET A 49 16.32 18.48 -7.14
CA MET A 49 15.78 18.48 -5.77
C MET A 49 15.51 17.05 -5.27
N ALA A 50 14.87 16.21 -6.07
CA ALA A 50 14.60 14.81 -5.71
C ALA A 50 15.89 14.00 -5.54
N ALA A 51 16.89 14.22 -6.40
CA ALA A 51 18.19 13.59 -6.31
C ALA A 51 18.95 14.01 -5.06
N LEU A 52 18.93 15.29 -4.71
CA LEU A 52 19.54 15.78 -3.47
C LEU A 52 18.86 15.19 -2.24
N LEU A 53 17.52 15.13 -2.22
CA LEU A 53 16.78 14.52 -1.11
C LEU A 53 17.10 13.02 -0.98
N LEU A 54 17.18 12.30 -2.10
CA LEU A 54 17.48 10.86 -2.11
C LEU A 54 18.91 10.62 -1.62
N LEU A 55 19.87 11.39 -2.14
CA LEU A 55 21.26 11.29 -1.74
C LEU A 55 21.46 11.68 -0.27
N ALA A 56 20.75 12.70 0.21
CA ALA A 56 20.77 13.08 1.63
C ALA A 56 20.23 11.96 2.51
N LEU A 57 19.17 11.27 2.07
CA LEU A 57 18.58 10.15 2.80
C LEU A 57 19.50 8.92 2.84
N LEU A 58 20.19 8.61 1.74
CA LEU A 58 21.15 7.50 1.66
C LEU A 58 22.43 7.79 2.47
N THR A 59 22.81 9.07 2.62
CA THR A 59 24.07 9.46 3.26
C THR A 59 24.00 9.45 4.79
N LEU A 60 22.81 9.56 5.40
CA LEU A 60 22.65 9.71 6.86
C LEU A 60 21.72 8.63 7.46
N PRO A 61 22.16 7.38 7.54
CA PRO A 61 21.33 6.30 8.03
C PRO A 61 20.94 6.43 9.52
N ASP A 62 21.77 6.99 10.42
CA ASP A 62 21.59 6.62 11.85
C ASP A 62 21.60 7.67 12.97
N THR A 63 22.05 8.93 12.85
CA THR A 63 22.28 9.71 14.10
C THR A 63 21.91 11.19 14.12
N GLY A 64 21.31 11.74 13.07
CA GLY A 64 20.92 13.13 13.11
C GLY A 64 19.96 13.46 12.00
N CYS A 65 18.80 13.99 12.38
CA CYS A 65 17.81 14.54 11.48
C CYS A 65 18.46 15.73 10.74
N PRO A 66 18.96 15.56 9.50
CA PRO A 66 19.88 16.53 8.89
C PRO A 66 19.17 17.81 8.43
N GLY A 67 17.84 17.81 8.43
CA GLY A 67 17.00 18.96 8.15
C GLY A 67 15.53 18.64 8.35
N VAL A 68 14.75 19.67 8.70
CA VAL A 68 13.31 19.57 9.00
C VAL A 68 12.54 18.87 7.88
N SER A 69 12.86 19.16 6.63
CA SER A 69 12.20 18.55 5.47
C SER A 69 12.37 17.03 5.43
N ILE A 70 13.60 16.53 5.60
CA ILE A 70 13.90 15.09 5.52
C ILE A 70 13.24 14.34 6.68
N CYS A 71 13.21 14.95 7.86
CA CYS A 71 12.50 14.39 9.02
C CYS A 71 11.01 14.24 8.73
N ILE A 72 10.35 15.28 8.20
CA ILE A 72 8.93 15.23 7.87
C ILE A 72 8.65 14.15 6.83
N PHE A 73 9.47 14.00 5.79
CA PHE A 73 9.27 12.94 4.79
C PHE A 73 9.48 11.54 5.35
N ARG A 74 10.50 11.35 6.19
CA ARG A 74 10.80 10.05 6.81
C ARG A 74 9.74 9.66 7.84
N GLU A 75 9.23 10.63 8.57
CA GLU A 75 8.13 10.46 9.53
C GLU A 75 6.80 10.13 8.82
N ALA A 76 6.49 10.87 7.76
CA ALA A 76 5.24 10.72 7.03
C ALA A 76 5.18 9.40 6.25
N PHE A 77 6.24 9.07 5.49
CA PHE A 77 6.23 7.93 4.56
C PHE A 77 7.02 6.71 5.05
N GLY A 78 7.87 6.85 6.08
CA GLY A 78 8.74 5.77 6.55
C GLY A 78 9.66 5.25 5.44
N TRP A 79 9.64 3.95 5.17
CA TRP A 79 10.37 3.32 4.07
C TRP A 79 9.79 3.68 2.68
N GLY A 80 8.55 4.17 2.60
CA GLY A 80 7.91 4.57 1.34
C GLY A 80 8.55 5.79 0.68
N VAL A 81 9.40 6.52 1.40
CA VAL A 81 10.11 7.69 0.87
C VAL A 81 11.09 7.32 -0.26
N TYR A 82 11.71 6.14 -0.23
CA TYR A 82 12.68 5.72 -1.26
C TYR A 82 12.02 5.58 -2.64
N PRO A 83 10.97 4.75 -2.81
CA PRO A 83 10.26 4.66 -4.08
C PRO A 83 9.55 5.96 -4.46
N LEU A 84 9.05 6.76 -3.50
CA LEU A 84 8.46 8.08 -3.80
C LEU A 84 9.47 9.03 -4.44
N LEU A 85 10.67 9.16 -3.85
CA LEU A 85 11.71 10.01 -4.42
C LEU A 85 12.17 9.48 -5.79
N LEU A 86 12.15 8.16 -5.98
CA LEU A 86 12.43 7.54 -7.27
C LEU A 86 11.39 7.91 -8.34
N THR A 87 10.09 7.97 -8.02
CA THR A 87 9.06 8.40 -8.99
C THR A 87 9.18 9.87 -9.30
N VAL A 88 9.37 10.73 -8.31
CA VAL A 88 9.54 12.16 -8.51
C VAL A 88 10.79 12.44 -9.36
N MET A 89 11.89 11.71 -9.09
CA MET A 89 13.11 11.77 -9.89
C MET A 89 12.85 11.35 -11.34
N ALA A 90 12.21 10.21 -11.56
CA ALA A 90 11.85 9.72 -12.89
C ALA A 90 10.92 10.69 -13.65
N MET A 91 9.98 11.32 -12.94
CA MET A 91 9.08 12.33 -13.48
C MET A 91 9.84 13.61 -13.87
N GLY A 92 10.80 14.06 -13.07
CA GLY A 92 11.68 15.18 -13.38
C GLY A 92 12.53 14.94 -14.63
N ILE A 93 13.09 13.73 -14.76
CA ILE A 93 13.78 13.28 -15.98
C ILE A 93 12.82 13.32 -17.17
N HIS A 94 11.63 12.73 -17.04
CA HIS A 94 10.64 12.68 -18.12
C HIS A 94 10.24 14.07 -18.61
N LEU A 95 9.98 15.01 -17.69
CA LEU A 95 9.67 16.41 -18.01
C LEU A 95 10.82 17.10 -18.76
N THR A 96 12.06 16.82 -18.37
CA THR A 96 13.26 17.39 -19.00
C THR A 96 13.48 16.84 -20.42
N LEU A 97 13.27 15.54 -20.62
CA LEU A 97 13.50 14.90 -21.92
C LEU A 97 12.36 15.12 -22.93
N ARG A 98 11.21 15.64 -22.50
CA ARG A 98 10.01 15.80 -23.35
C ARG A 98 10.27 16.57 -24.66
N LYS A 99 11.22 17.50 -24.67
CA LYS A 99 11.53 18.34 -25.85
C LYS A 99 12.65 17.78 -26.74
N VAL A 100 13.43 16.82 -26.25
CA VAL A 100 14.61 16.27 -26.96
C VAL A 100 14.22 15.33 -28.11
N GLY A 101 12.92 15.22 -28.44
CA GLY A 101 12.47 14.54 -29.66
C GLY A 101 12.65 13.02 -29.67
N ARG A 102 13.08 12.42 -28.54
CA ARG A 102 13.03 10.97 -28.38
C ARG A 102 11.64 10.57 -27.87
N PRO A 103 10.88 9.76 -28.63
CA PRO A 103 9.54 9.33 -28.26
C PRO A 103 9.61 8.25 -27.17
N TYR A 104 10.10 8.61 -25.98
CA TYR A 104 9.96 7.75 -24.81
C TYR A 104 8.53 7.92 -24.29
N HIS A 105 7.61 7.14 -24.86
CA HIS A 105 6.20 7.11 -24.48
C HIS A 105 6.05 6.39 -23.13
N ILE A 106 6.32 7.11 -22.04
CA ILE A 106 5.87 6.65 -20.73
C ILE A 106 4.36 6.82 -20.71
N HIS A 107 3.64 5.72 -20.57
CA HIS A 107 2.20 5.78 -20.46
C HIS A 107 1.83 6.37 -19.09
N PRO A 108 0.94 7.38 -19.01
CA PRO A 108 0.53 7.96 -17.73
C PRO A 108 -0.10 6.92 -16.80
N THR A 109 -0.68 5.85 -17.37
CA THR A 109 -1.21 4.70 -16.63
C THR A 109 -0.16 3.97 -15.81
N GLN A 110 1.09 3.89 -16.27
CA GLN A 110 2.17 3.23 -15.51
C GLN A 110 2.59 4.04 -14.29
N VAL A 111 2.63 5.37 -14.43
CA VAL A 111 2.93 6.28 -13.30
C VAL A 111 1.84 6.18 -12.24
N ILE A 112 0.57 6.20 -12.67
CA ILE A 112 -0.59 6.03 -11.76
C ILE A 112 -0.57 4.65 -11.10
N GLY A 113 -0.24 3.59 -11.84
CA GLY A 113 -0.10 2.25 -11.29
C GLY A 113 0.98 2.16 -10.22
N PHE A 114 2.14 2.78 -10.46
CA PHE A 114 3.23 2.81 -9.48
C PHE A 114 2.83 3.57 -8.21
N GLU A 115 2.25 4.77 -8.34
CA GLU A 115 1.76 5.54 -7.20
C GLU A 115 0.69 4.78 -6.41
N LEU A 116 -0.19 4.03 -7.10
CA LEU A 116 -1.20 3.20 -6.44
C LEU A 116 -0.59 2.01 -5.69
N ILE A 117 0.41 1.34 -6.26
CA ILE A 117 1.13 0.26 -5.55
C ILE A 117 1.84 0.83 -4.34
N LEU A 118 2.52 1.97 -4.49
CA LEU A 118 3.16 2.65 -3.37
C LEU A 118 2.12 2.93 -2.26
N LEU A 119 1.03 3.61 -2.61
CA LEU A 119 -0.02 4.01 -1.68
C LEU A 119 -0.69 2.84 -0.96
N THR A 120 -0.77 1.67 -1.59
CA THR A 120 -1.34 0.44 -0.99
C THR A 120 -0.33 -0.33 -0.16
N LEU A 121 0.95 -0.29 -0.53
CA LEU A 121 2.02 -1.01 0.14
C LEU A 121 2.39 -0.36 1.48
N LEU A 122 2.20 0.95 1.64
CA LEU A 122 2.36 1.66 2.92
C LEU A 122 1.42 1.13 4.04
N PRO A 123 0.08 1.18 3.90
CA PRO A 123 -0.83 0.65 4.91
C PRO A 123 -0.72 -0.88 5.05
N LEU A 124 -0.38 -1.60 3.98
CA LEU A 124 -0.14 -3.05 4.08
C LEU A 124 1.10 -3.36 4.93
N SER A 125 2.17 -2.58 4.77
CA SER A 125 3.36 -2.66 5.64
C SER A 125 3.01 -2.39 7.10
N PHE A 126 2.09 -1.47 7.38
CA PHE A 126 1.65 -1.17 8.74
C PHE A 126 0.91 -2.35 9.38
N ILE A 127 -0.02 -2.94 8.65
CA ILE A 127 -0.79 -4.11 9.09
C ILE A 127 0.15 -5.30 9.34
N ILE A 128 1.12 -5.55 8.46
CA ILE A 128 2.09 -6.65 8.60
C ILE A 128 3.02 -6.41 9.79
N SER A 129 3.48 -5.18 10.00
CA SER A 129 4.37 -4.87 11.12
C SER A 129 3.68 -4.89 12.48
N GLY A 130 2.34 -4.87 12.54
CA GLY A 130 1.60 -4.79 13.81
C GLY A 130 1.98 -3.54 14.62
N ALA A 131 2.38 -2.47 13.93
CA ALA A 131 2.96 -1.28 14.51
C ALA A 131 1.93 -0.52 15.36
N THR A 132 2.33 -0.06 16.55
CA THR A 132 1.53 0.85 17.38
C THR A 132 1.75 2.30 16.93
N LEU A 133 0.90 3.25 17.39
CA LEU A 133 1.07 4.67 17.04
C LEU A 133 2.51 5.17 17.32
N THR A 134 3.13 4.69 18.41
CA THR A 134 4.49 5.09 18.80
C THR A 134 5.56 4.65 17.83
N THR A 135 5.38 3.52 17.13
CA THR A 135 6.33 3.06 16.10
C THR A 135 6.05 3.70 14.74
N ALA A 136 4.81 4.10 14.45
CA ALA A 136 4.49 4.93 13.29
C ALA A 136 5.17 6.32 13.37
N TYR A 137 5.21 6.92 14.58
CA TYR A 137 5.97 8.14 14.85
C TYR A 137 7.50 7.98 14.85
N ALA A 138 8.00 6.76 14.68
CA ALA A 138 9.43 6.51 14.48
C ALA A 138 9.76 6.35 12.98
N GLY A 139 8.77 6.49 12.09
CA GLY A 139 8.89 6.20 10.66
C GLY A 139 8.96 4.70 10.33
N HIS A 140 8.62 3.82 11.28
CA HIS A 140 8.59 2.37 11.03
C HIS A 140 7.23 1.93 10.47
N GLY A 141 7.24 0.84 9.68
CA GLY A 141 6.02 0.16 9.25
C GLY A 141 5.08 0.95 8.33
N GLY A 142 5.57 1.88 7.50
CA GLY A 142 4.74 2.66 6.58
C GLY A 142 4.45 4.10 7.03
N GLY A 143 5.02 4.52 8.17
CA GLY A 143 4.97 5.90 8.67
C GLY A 143 3.57 6.37 9.05
N LEU A 144 3.44 7.68 9.27
CA LEU A 144 2.17 8.30 9.63
C LEU A 144 1.10 8.12 8.53
N LEU A 145 1.50 8.09 7.26
CA LEU A 145 0.59 7.96 6.13
C LEU A 145 -0.03 6.56 6.04
N GLY A 146 0.76 5.51 6.30
CA GLY A 146 0.25 4.13 6.37
C GLY A 146 -0.78 3.95 7.50
N TRP A 147 -0.54 4.55 8.66
CA TRP A 147 -1.52 4.60 9.75
C TRP A 147 -2.77 5.40 9.36
N ALA A 148 -2.62 6.61 8.81
CA ALA A 148 -3.75 7.48 8.46
C ALA A 148 -4.66 6.88 7.39
N LEU A 149 -4.10 6.10 6.45
CA LEU A 149 -4.88 5.39 5.44
C LEU A 149 -5.58 4.16 6.00
N SER A 150 -4.89 3.40 6.86
CA SER A 150 -5.42 2.13 7.38
C SER A 150 -6.41 2.33 8.53
N ALA A 151 -6.19 3.30 9.43
CA ALA A 151 -7.00 3.49 10.64
C ALA A 151 -8.51 3.62 10.37
N PRO A 152 -8.99 4.45 9.42
CA PRO A 152 -10.41 4.51 9.11
C PRO A 152 -10.94 3.16 8.61
N LEU A 153 -10.19 2.47 7.73
CA LEU A 153 -10.64 1.20 7.18
C LEU A 153 -10.68 0.10 8.26
N LEU A 154 -9.72 0.07 9.18
CA LEU A 154 -9.74 -0.85 10.30
C LEU A 154 -10.96 -0.62 11.21
N ASP A 155 -11.31 0.65 11.47
CA ASP A 155 -12.48 1.01 12.28
C ASP A 155 -13.81 0.63 11.60
N PHE A 156 -13.91 0.76 10.27
CA PHE A 156 -15.13 0.46 9.53
C PHE A 156 -15.30 -1.03 9.18
N PHE A 157 -14.23 -1.69 8.72
CA PHE A 157 -14.29 -3.02 8.10
C PHE A 157 -13.57 -4.11 8.91
N GLY A 158 -12.79 -3.73 9.92
CA GLY A 158 -11.95 -4.65 10.68
C GLY A 158 -10.67 -5.06 9.94
N PRO A 159 -9.73 -5.76 10.64
CA PRO A 159 -8.39 -6.03 10.12
C PRO A 159 -8.38 -6.98 8.91
N ILE A 160 -9.24 -8.00 8.91
CA ILE A 160 -9.28 -9.03 7.85
C ILE A 160 -9.73 -8.40 6.53
N LEU A 161 -10.85 -7.69 6.55
CA LEU A 161 -11.46 -7.15 5.35
C LEU A 161 -10.65 -5.99 4.77
N THR A 162 -10.02 -5.18 5.64
CA THR A 162 -9.06 -4.15 5.24
C THR A 162 -7.84 -4.76 4.54
N GLY A 163 -7.28 -5.85 5.06
CA GLY A 163 -6.16 -6.55 4.42
C GLY A 163 -6.52 -7.05 3.01
N ILE A 164 -7.70 -7.66 2.85
CA ILE A 164 -8.19 -8.12 1.55
C ILE A 164 -8.39 -6.94 0.57
N PHE A 165 -8.94 -5.83 1.05
CA PHE A 165 -9.15 -4.62 0.24
C PHE A 165 -7.84 -4.06 -0.31
N TYR A 166 -6.83 -3.87 0.54
CA TYR A 166 -5.51 -3.41 0.09
C TYR A 166 -4.80 -4.41 -0.80
N LEU A 167 -4.96 -5.72 -0.56
CA LEU A 167 -4.40 -6.75 -1.43
C LEU A 167 -5.05 -6.72 -2.82
N CYS A 168 -6.37 -6.50 -2.90
CA CYS A 168 -7.07 -6.30 -4.17
C CYS A 168 -6.58 -5.05 -4.91
N LEU A 169 -6.43 -3.93 -4.20
CA LEU A 169 -5.88 -2.70 -4.78
C LEU A 169 -4.42 -2.87 -5.24
N LEU A 170 -3.62 -3.64 -4.53
CA LEU A 170 -2.24 -3.93 -4.91
C LEU A 170 -2.18 -4.76 -6.20
N VAL A 171 -3.05 -5.78 -6.34
CA VAL A 171 -3.21 -6.55 -7.58
C VAL A 171 -3.69 -5.65 -8.72
N TRP A 172 -4.65 -4.75 -8.45
CA TRP A 172 -5.15 -3.80 -9.42
C TRP A 172 -4.06 -2.83 -9.92
N GLY A 173 -3.27 -2.27 -8.99
CA GLY A 173 -2.11 -1.43 -9.31
C GLY A 173 -1.06 -2.19 -10.14
N GLY A 174 -0.81 -3.45 -9.79
CA GLY A 174 0.06 -4.35 -10.55
C GLY A 174 -0.39 -4.51 -12.00
N CYS A 175 -1.68 -4.74 -12.22
CA CYS A 175 -2.26 -4.85 -13.57
C CYS A 175 -2.12 -3.55 -14.38
N LEU A 176 -2.22 -2.39 -13.72
CA LEU A 176 -2.02 -1.08 -14.36
C LEU A 176 -0.58 -0.88 -14.85
N ILE A 177 0.42 -1.32 -14.09
CA ILE A 177 1.83 -1.22 -14.47
C ILE A 177 2.13 -2.10 -15.69
N THR A 178 1.64 -3.32 -15.67
CA THR A 178 1.90 -4.31 -16.73
C THR A 178 1.04 -4.08 -17.97
N GLN A 179 0.08 -3.15 -17.93
CA GLN A 179 -0.93 -2.94 -18.99
C GLN A 179 -1.54 -4.26 -19.46
N VAL A 180 -1.73 -5.18 -18.52
CA VAL A 180 -2.17 -6.55 -18.79
C VAL A 180 -3.59 -6.50 -19.32
N SER A 181 -3.78 -7.03 -20.54
CA SER A 181 -5.10 -7.19 -21.13
C SER A 181 -5.88 -8.25 -20.34
N TRP A 182 -7.21 -8.22 -20.41
CA TRP A 182 -8.08 -9.21 -19.76
C TRP A 182 -7.70 -10.66 -20.11
N GLU A 183 -7.13 -10.85 -21.30
CA GLU A 183 -6.59 -12.11 -21.81
C GLU A 183 -5.39 -12.62 -20.99
N ASP A 184 -4.50 -11.73 -20.58
CA ASP A 184 -3.30 -12.06 -19.80
C ASP A 184 -3.68 -12.47 -18.37
N ILE A 185 -4.74 -11.88 -17.81
CA ILE A 185 -5.29 -12.27 -16.49
C ILE A 185 -5.86 -13.69 -16.55
N LEU A 186 -6.63 -14.01 -17.59
CA LEU A 186 -7.18 -15.35 -17.79
C LEU A 186 -6.07 -16.38 -18.01
N GLN A 187 -5.01 -16.01 -18.75
CA GLN A 187 -3.85 -16.86 -18.94
C GLN A 187 -3.08 -17.08 -17.63
N ALA A 188 -2.83 -16.04 -16.84
CA ALA A 188 -2.15 -16.15 -15.54
C ALA A 188 -2.95 -17.00 -14.55
N LEU A 189 -4.28 -16.85 -14.52
CA LEU A 189 -5.16 -17.64 -13.65
C LEU A 189 -5.20 -19.11 -14.09
N ASN A 190 -5.25 -19.39 -15.40
CA ASN A 190 -5.10 -20.74 -15.91
C ASN A 190 -3.73 -21.32 -15.60
N HIS A 191 -2.67 -20.52 -15.66
CA HIS A 191 -1.32 -20.96 -15.35
C HIS A 191 -1.15 -21.27 -13.85
N LEU A 192 -1.78 -20.49 -12.98
CA LEU A 192 -1.81 -20.69 -11.53
C LEU A 192 -2.67 -21.91 -11.16
N SER A 193 -3.83 -22.06 -11.79
CA SER A 193 -4.68 -23.26 -11.70
C SER A 193 -3.88 -24.51 -12.08
N ASN A 194 -3.16 -24.48 -13.20
CA ASN A 194 -2.34 -25.62 -13.64
C ASN A 194 -1.14 -25.90 -12.73
N ARG A 195 -0.69 -24.93 -11.93
CA ARG A 195 0.34 -25.13 -10.89
C ARG A 195 -0.28 -25.76 -9.64
N LEU A 196 -1.46 -25.28 -9.23
CA LEU A 196 -2.24 -25.81 -8.12
C LEU A 196 -2.71 -27.25 -8.39
N TRP A 197 -3.14 -27.58 -9.61
CA TRP A 197 -3.48 -28.93 -10.02
C TRP A 197 -2.28 -29.89 -9.95
N ARG A 198 -1.08 -29.42 -10.31
CA ARG A 198 0.14 -30.23 -10.18
C ARG A 198 0.52 -30.48 -8.72
N LEU A 199 0.49 -29.44 -7.89
CA LEU A 199 0.68 -29.56 -6.44
C LEU A 199 -0.39 -30.46 -5.79
N SER A 200 -1.64 -30.38 -6.26
CA SER A 200 -2.72 -31.25 -5.80
C SER A 200 -2.53 -32.69 -6.23
N GLN A 201 -1.94 -32.96 -7.40
CA GLN A 201 -1.62 -34.33 -7.84
C GLN A 201 -0.46 -34.94 -7.04
N GLU A 202 0.51 -34.15 -6.61
CA GLU A 202 1.58 -34.63 -5.71
C GLU A 202 1.08 -34.89 -4.28
N LEU A 203 0.10 -34.13 -3.82
CA LEU A 203 -0.52 -34.29 -2.49
C LEU A 203 -1.71 -35.26 -2.49
N SER A 204 -2.25 -35.61 -3.66
CA SER A 204 -3.28 -36.64 -3.80
C SER A 204 -2.62 -38.02 -3.70
N PRO A 205 -2.93 -38.83 -2.69
CA PRO A 205 -2.44 -40.21 -2.62
C PRO A 205 -2.78 -40.91 -3.93
N PRO A 206 -1.86 -41.74 -4.50
CA PRO A 206 -2.10 -42.38 -5.77
C PRO A 206 -3.39 -43.19 -5.67
N LYS A 207 -4.42 -42.73 -6.39
CA LYS A 207 -5.66 -43.49 -6.58
C LYS A 207 -5.27 -44.70 -7.42
N GLN A 208 -4.95 -45.82 -6.75
CA GLN A 208 -4.78 -47.11 -7.39
C GLN A 208 -6.06 -47.40 -8.16
N ILE A 209 -6.02 -47.20 -9.47
CA ILE A 209 -7.02 -47.75 -10.37
C ILE A 209 -6.77 -49.27 -10.30
N PRO A 210 -7.72 -50.08 -9.83
CA PRO A 210 -7.56 -51.52 -9.87
C PRO A 210 -7.43 -51.89 -11.35
N THR A 211 -6.24 -52.31 -11.75
CA THR A 211 -6.02 -53.02 -13.00
C THR A 211 -6.89 -54.26 -12.94
N VAL A 212 -8.07 -54.19 -13.56
CA VAL A 212 -8.86 -55.38 -13.87
C VAL A 212 -8.02 -56.16 -14.88
N THR A 213 -7.24 -57.10 -14.37
CA THR A 213 -6.58 -58.13 -15.14
C THR A 213 -7.65 -58.82 -15.99
N ALA A 214 -7.71 -58.47 -17.27
CA ALA A 214 -8.51 -59.16 -18.26
C ALA A 214 -8.05 -60.61 -18.31
N LYS A 215 -8.83 -61.49 -17.66
CA LYS A 215 -8.66 -62.94 -17.73
C LYS A 215 -9.02 -63.39 -19.16
N PRO A 216 -8.20 -64.21 -19.84
CA PRO A 216 -8.47 -64.61 -21.22
C PRO A 216 -9.80 -65.36 -21.33
N LEU A 217 -10.61 -65.01 -22.34
CA LEU A 217 -11.87 -65.67 -22.65
C LEU A 217 -11.65 -67.16 -22.91
N THR A 218 -12.26 -68.01 -22.09
CA THR A 218 -12.56 -69.40 -22.45
C THR A 218 -14.01 -69.44 -22.96
N PRO A 219 -14.33 -70.09 -24.09
CA PRO A 219 -15.68 -70.09 -24.63
C PRO A 219 -16.57 -70.95 -23.74
N GLN A 220 -17.52 -70.35 -23.03
CA GLN A 220 -18.50 -71.07 -22.24
C GLN A 220 -19.88 -70.97 -22.88
N THR A 221 -20.33 -72.14 -23.33
CA THR A 221 -21.64 -72.53 -23.84
C THR A 221 -22.81 -71.90 -23.08
N ALA A 222 -23.82 -71.51 -23.85
CA ALA A 222 -25.09 -70.97 -23.39
C ALA A 222 -25.81 -71.86 -22.37
N VAL A 223 -26.19 -71.30 -21.21
CA VAL A 223 -27.31 -71.76 -20.37
C VAL A 223 -27.98 -70.54 -19.71
N ALA A 224 -29.31 -70.57 -19.69
CA ALA A 224 -30.30 -69.53 -19.39
C ALA A 224 -30.26 -68.92 -17.96
N PRO A 225 -30.98 -67.80 -17.69
CA PRO A 225 -30.84 -67.01 -16.46
C PRO A 225 -31.69 -67.57 -15.30
N PRO A 226 -31.22 -67.51 -14.03
CA PRO A 226 -32.09 -67.74 -12.89
C PRO A 226 -32.35 -66.46 -12.08
N LYS A 227 -33.64 -66.08 -12.10
CA LYS A 227 -34.52 -65.79 -10.97
C LYS A 227 -33.99 -64.94 -9.80
N ILE A 228 -34.55 -63.73 -9.75
CA ILE A 228 -34.74 -62.92 -8.54
C ILE A 228 -35.43 -63.76 -7.46
N ASN A 229 -34.85 -63.83 -6.27
CA ASN A 229 -35.57 -64.32 -5.09
C ASN A 229 -35.22 -63.45 -3.87
N MET A 230 -36.22 -62.67 -3.44
CA MET A 230 -36.24 -61.96 -2.16
C MET A 230 -36.48 -62.94 -1.02
N ARG A 231 -35.71 -62.84 0.07
CA ARG A 231 -36.18 -63.12 1.43
C ARG A 231 -35.17 -62.64 2.48
N PRO A 232 -35.59 -62.46 3.76
CA PRO A 232 -35.72 -61.14 4.35
C PRO A 232 -34.65 -60.87 5.39
N VAL A 233 -34.48 -59.58 5.66
CA VAL A 233 -33.77 -59.03 6.81
C VAL A 233 -34.36 -59.63 8.10
N VAL A 234 -33.52 -60.32 8.86
CA VAL A 234 -33.75 -60.62 10.27
C VAL A 234 -33.00 -59.56 11.06
N VAL A 235 -33.75 -58.72 11.75
CA VAL A 235 -33.26 -57.80 12.78
C VAL A 235 -33.16 -58.61 14.07
N GLU A 236 -31.99 -58.66 14.67
CA GLU A 236 -31.80 -59.17 16.02
C GLU A 236 -31.12 -58.08 16.86
N GLU A 237 -31.95 -57.39 17.63
CA GLU A 237 -31.55 -56.55 18.76
C GLU A 237 -31.13 -57.44 19.92
N ALA A 238 -29.89 -57.28 20.39
CA ALA A 238 -29.51 -57.61 21.76
C ALA A 238 -28.29 -56.76 22.18
N SER A 239 -28.60 -55.61 22.76
CA SER A 239 -28.00 -55.06 23.98
C SER A 239 -26.69 -55.67 24.49
N SER A 240 -25.64 -54.85 24.64
CA SER A 240 -25.04 -54.43 25.94
C SER A 240 -23.58 -53.99 25.79
N GLN A 241 -23.26 -52.86 26.44
CA GLN A 241 -21.93 -52.44 26.91
C GLN A 241 -20.91 -51.97 25.86
N MET A 242 -21.08 -50.70 25.44
CA MET A 242 -19.98 -49.88 24.94
C MET A 242 -19.25 -49.30 26.16
N GLU A 243 -18.15 -49.95 26.52
CA GLU A 243 -17.22 -49.49 27.54
C GLU A 243 -16.59 -48.18 27.07
N LEU A 244 -16.74 -47.17 27.92
CA LEU A 244 -16.31 -45.80 27.71
C LEU A 244 -14.84 -45.72 28.14
N GLU A 245 -13.93 -46.15 27.26
CA GLU A 245 -12.49 -45.93 27.45
C GLU A 245 -12.18 -44.46 27.12
N LEU A 246 -12.41 -43.62 28.13
CA LEU A 246 -11.84 -42.29 28.26
C LEU A 246 -10.33 -42.47 28.43
N GLU A 247 -9.60 -42.40 27.32
CA GLU A 247 -8.14 -42.42 27.29
C GLU A 247 -7.62 -41.31 28.21
N THR A 248 -7.20 -41.74 29.40
CA THR A 248 -6.70 -40.89 30.47
C THR A 248 -5.32 -40.40 30.05
N ALA A 249 -5.27 -39.15 29.59
CA ALA A 249 -4.02 -38.46 29.32
C ALA A 249 -3.16 -38.45 30.60
N VAL A 250 -2.00 -39.08 30.49
CA VAL A 250 -0.93 -39.16 31.49
C VAL A 250 -0.61 -37.76 32.05
N PRO A 251 -0.60 -37.53 33.38
CA PRO A 251 -0.14 -36.26 33.94
C PRO A 251 1.39 -36.20 33.83
N LEU A 252 1.88 -35.40 32.88
CA LEU A 252 3.30 -35.17 32.70
C LEU A 252 3.84 -34.37 33.90
N HIS A 253 4.60 -35.05 34.74
CA HIS A 253 5.19 -34.54 35.98
C HIS A 253 6.11 -33.34 35.68
N ARG A 254 5.65 -32.12 36.01
CA ARG A 254 6.36 -30.87 35.76
C ARG A 254 7.61 -30.78 36.65
N SER A 255 8.77 -30.62 36.02
CA SER A 255 10.07 -30.64 36.69
C SER A 255 10.24 -29.46 37.66
N LYS A 256 10.79 -29.76 38.85
CA LYS A 256 11.00 -28.88 40.02
C LYS A 256 12.02 -27.73 39.80
N LYS A 257 12.38 -27.45 38.54
CA LYS A 257 13.39 -26.46 38.14
C LYS A 257 12.82 -25.25 37.40
N LEU A 258 11.51 -25.23 37.19
CA LEU A 258 10.79 -24.09 36.62
C LEU A 258 10.26 -23.22 37.76
N PRO A 259 10.57 -21.90 37.79
CA PRO A 259 10.07 -21.00 38.80
C PRO A 259 8.52 -20.92 38.77
N PRO A 260 7.87 -20.75 39.93
CA PRO A 260 6.41 -20.68 40.00
C PRO A 260 5.86 -19.45 39.29
N PHE A 261 4.65 -19.56 38.74
CA PHE A 261 3.95 -18.49 38.02
C PHE A 261 3.60 -17.26 38.89
N THR A 262 3.84 -17.33 40.20
CA THR A 262 3.66 -16.21 41.14
C THR A 262 4.62 -15.04 40.88
N LEU A 263 5.68 -15.24 40.08
CA LEU A 263 6.63 -14.19 39.66
C LEU A 263 6.10 -13.27 38.54
N LEU A 264 4.98 -13.60 37.89
CA LEU A 264 4.31 -12.71 36.92
C LEU A 264 3.11 -11.97 37.52
N GLU A 265 2.73 -12.30 38.75
CA GLU A 265 1.58 -11.70 39.45
C GLU A 265 2.00 -10.65 40.48
N GLU A 266 3.27 -10.66 40.90
CA GLU A 266 3.88 -9.60 41.72
C GLU A 266 4.25 -8.36 40.86
N GLY A 267 3.32 -7.91 40.03
CA GLY A 267 3.31 -6.56 39.53
C GLY A 267 2.90 -5.66 40.68
N HIS A 268 3.89 -5.14 41.42
CA HIS A 268 3.71 -4.06 42.37
C HIS A 268 3.01 -2.89 41.65
N ILE A 269 1.68 -2.87 41.70
CA ILE A 269 0.90 -1.64 41.62
C ILE A 269 1.20 -0.90 42.93
N SER A 270 2.36 -0.23 42.99
CA SER A 270 2.45 0.95 43.83
C SER A 270 1.33 1.86 43.35
N PRO A 271 0.31 2.18 44.17
CA PRO A 271 -0.58 3.27 43.84
C PRO A 271 0.33 4.49 43.75
N LEU A 272 0.52 4.96 42.52
CA LEU A 272 1.17 6.22 42.24
C LEU A 272 0.31 7.26 42.97
N SER A 273 0.77 7.73 44.13
CA SER A 273 0.07 8.72 44.93
C SER A 273 -0.14 9.94 44.04
N ASP A 274 -1.36 10.46 43.98
CA ASP A 274 -1.70 11.62 43.13
C ASP A 274 -0.78 12.82 43.40
N ASP A 275 -0.20 12.89 44.60
CA ASP A 275 0.82 13.87 45.00
C ASP A 275 2.09 13.83 44.12
N ASP A 276 2.56 12.65 43.70
CA ASP A 276 3.76 12.50 42.85
C ASP A 276 3.49 12.94 41.40
N VAL A 277 2.23 12.83 40.94
CA VAL A 277 1.79 13.28 39.61
C VAL A 277 1.69 14.80 39.59
N ASP A 278 1.19 15.40 40.67
CA ASP A 278 1.09 16.85 40.81
C ASP A 278 2.47 17.51 40.93
N GLU A 279 3.43 16.88 41.61
CA GLU A 279 4.79 17.42 41.70
C GLU A 279 5.52 17.42 40.33
N LYS A 280 5.33 16.38 39.52
CA LYS A 280 5.88 16.33 38.14
C LYS A 280 5.20 17.32 37.19
N SER A 281 3.88 17.52 37.33
CA SER A 281 3.15 18.48 36.49
C SER A 281 3.57 19.93 36.79
N ALA A 282 3.79 20.25 38.07
CA ALA A 282 4.28 21.56 38.50
C ALA A 282 5.71 21.86 38.03
N SER A 283 6.60 20.86 38.06
CA SER A 283 7.97 20.94 37.54
C SER A 283 8.00 21.25 36.04
N SER A 284 7.16 20.55 35.26
CA SER A 284 7.09 20.75 33.81
C SER A 284 6.57 22.15 33.45
N LYS A 285 5.54 22.64 34.15
CA LYS A 285 4.96 23.97 33.92
C LYS A 285 5.95 25.10 34.23
N LYS A 286 6.71 24.98 35.33
CA LYS A 286 7.77 25.95 35.66
C LYS A 286 8.84 25.99 34.58
N ARG A 287 9.28 24.83 34.08
CA ARG A 287 10.32 24.72 33.07
C ARG A 287 9.92 25.33 31.72
N TRP A 288 8.64 25.21 31.35
CA TRP A 288 8.06 25.90 30.19
C TRP A 288 7.98 27.42 30.35
N LEU A 289 7.60 27.91 31.54
CA LEU A 289 7.57 29.34 31.83
C LEU A 289 8.96 29.98 31.83
N THR A 290 9.99 29.27 32.32
CA THR A 290 11.37 29.77 32.26
C THR A 290 11.89 29.87 30.83
N LEU A 291 11.55 28.89 29.97
CA LEU A 291 11.91 28.92 28.54
C LEU A 291 11.19 30.02 27.77
N ALA A 292 9.90 30.28 28.08
CA ALA A 292 9.15 31.36 27.45
C ALA A 292 9.67 32.76 27.84
N CYS A 293 10.18 32.92 29.07
CA CYS A 293 10.75 34.19 29.53
C CYS A 293 12.15 34.46 28.97
N LEU A 294 12.91 33.43 28.57
CA LEU A 294 14.22 33.54 27.93
C LEU A 294 14.15 33.87 26.44
N LEU A 295 12.97 33.74 25.82
CA LEU A 295 12.75 33.94 24.38
C LEU A 295 12.18 35.32 24.01
N LYS A 296 12.11 36.25 24.96
CA LYS A 296 11.55 37.60 24.78
C LYS A 296 12.55 38.66 25.20
#